data_AF-A0A853GFY4-F1
#
_entry.id   AF-A0A853GFY4-F1
#
_cell.length_a   1.000
_cell.length_b   1.000
_cell.length_c   1.000
_cell.angle_alpha   90.00
_cell.angle_beta   90.00
_cell.angle_gamma   90.00
#
_symmetry.space_group_name_H-M   'P 1'
#
loop_
_entity.id
_entity.type
_entity.pdbx_description
1 polymer ?
#
loop_
_entity_poly.entity_id
_entity_poly.type
_entity_poly.pdbx_seq_one_letter_code
_entity_poly.pdbx_strand_id
1 'polypeptide(L)'
;MTQSITHALADFIVSLKRPENIPSDVLEKAKVSLLNGYGIALACFPTPYWPVASKAALAIDGERQDGATLLADGRKTSFFGAALANSALFHGRAQEDACGAAHLGAILIPLLTAALETGRMPASRLLPALIAGYEVGGLLETNYASSTTPVGLRASPIYGAPAAAAAAAIALDLNSAQTAAALANAASFTGGLLQAFSDGTDEWRYQLGIAAQNGWIAAELAKAGSVSAPHAIEGKNGFVRAYARTECDVENLIEQIGKVWFIHRVVFKPYPVCAFNQTPVNAALALKEKLQGRQPTKIQVYMNPYETGYAGMDSTGPFHSVSGTLMSIPFCIASTLLYGAPTISHMMTFDDEHAQALINCIELIPDPSVATLSCRLNAEFDDDTEPLSEFLQCSTEDYNFKREELRALVIRVCAEVNVGPDACMQIEKFVDAPTTISLDVVLDQFAKLRQQFTL
;
A
#
# COMPACT_ATOMS: atom_id res chain seq x y z
N MET A 1 -6.71 37.68 0.41
CA MET A 1 -6.52 36.58 -0.54
C MET A 1 -6.31 35.33 0.28
N THR A 2 -7.19 34.34 0.15
CA THR A 2 -7.05 33.05 0.83
C THR A 2 -5.75 32.39 0.38
N GLN A 3 -4.96 31.86 1.32
CA GLN A 3 -3.71 31.17 1.00
C GLN A 3 -4.01 29.97 0.10
N SER A 4 -3.15 29.73 -0.91
CA SER A 4 -3.24 28.55 -1.76
C SER A 4 -2.92 27.28 -0.96
N ILE A 5 -3.69 26.20 -1.15
CA ILE A 5 -3.40 24.90 -0.52
C ILE A 5 -2.02 24.38 -0.94
N THR A 6 -1.61 24.62 -2.18
CA THR A 6 -0.30 24.21 -2.70
C THR A 6 0.84 24.88 -1.91
N HIS A 7 0.70 26.16 -1.55
CA HIS A 7 1.69 26.88 -0.75
C HIS A 7 1.62 26.51 0.73
N ALA A 8 0.41 26.31 1.29
CA ALA A 8 0.26 25.89 2.68
C ALA A 8 0.91 24.51 2.94
N LEU A 9 0.72 23.56 2.02
CA LEU A 9 1.42 22.26 2.07
C LEU A 9 2.93 22.44 1.98
N ALA A 10 3.42 23.31 1.10
CA ALA A 10 4.84 23.56 0.95
C ALA A 10 5.49 24.10 2.24
N ASP A 11 4.86 25.07 2.89
CA ASP A 11 5.32 25.61 4.16
C ASP A 11 5.33 24.55 5.27
N PHE A 12 4.27 23.74 5.34
CA PHE A 12 4.19 22.62 6.27
C PHE A 12 5.30 21.59 6.04
N ILE A 13 5.50 21.13 4.80
CA ILE A 13 6.56 20.17 4.47
C ILE A 13 7.93 20.72 4.87
N VAL A 14 8.25 21.97 4.52
CA VAL A 14 9.53 22.58 4.90
C VAL A 14 9.70 22.64 6.42
N SER A 15 8.60 22.83 7.17
CA SER A 15 8.64 22.83 8.64
C SER A 15 9.04 21.46 9.22
N LEU A 16 8.70 20.34 8.57
CA LEU A 16 9.03 18.98 9.03
C LEU A 16 10.54 18.66 8.99
N LYS A 17 11.34 19.48 8.29
CA LYS A 17 12.82 19.34 8.31
C LYS A 17 13.41 19.55 9.70
N ARG A 18 12.65 20.18 10.60
CA ARG A 18 12.99 20.39 12.00
C ARG A 18 12.39 19.27 12.86
N PRO A 19 13.20 18.39 13.47
CA PRO A 19 12.68 17.25 14.23
C PRO A 19 11.71 17.64 15.35
N GLU A 20 11.88 18.81 15.96
CA GLU A 20 11.01 19.32 17.02
C GLU A 20 9.57 19.63 16.57
N ASN A 21 9.34 19.76 15.26
CA ASN A 21 8.01 19.97 14.68
C ASN A 21 7.26 18.65 14.42
N ILE A 22 7.90 17.50 14.66
CA ILE A 22 7.30 16.19 14.45
C ILE A 22 6.91 15.63 15.83
N PRO A 23 5.61 15.41 16.10
CA PRO A 23 5.16 14.74 17.31
C PRO A 23 5.77 13.34 17.46
N SER A 24 6.01 12.91 18.69
CA SER A 24 6.70 11.64 18.96
C SER A 24 5.90 10.42 18.51
N ASP A 25 4.58 10.48 18.58
CA ASP A 25 3.66 9.44 18.10
C ASP A 25 3.60 9.35 16.58
N VAL A 26 3.68 10.49 15.88
CA VAL A 26 3.83 10.55 14.41
C VAL A 26 5.14 9.92 13.98
N LEU A 27 6.24 10.26 14.66
CA LEU A 27 7.56 9.67 14.41
C LEU A 27 7.54 8.16 14.64
N GLU A 28 6.93 7.71 15.73
CA GLU A 28 6.78 6.29 16.05
C GLU A 28 5.93 5.56 15.00
N LYS A 29 4.81 6.16 14.55
CA LYS A 29 4.00 5.56 13.48
C LYS A 29 4.79 5.44 12.17
N ALA A 30 5.61 6.42 11.83
CA ALA A 30 6.49 6.35 10.65
C ALA A 30 7.52 5.20 10.74
N LYS A 31 8.08 4.97 11.94
CA LYS A 31 8.98 3.84 12.20
C LYS A 31 8.25 2.51 12.04
N VAL A 32 7.06 2.39 12.62
CA VAL A 32 6.19 1.21 12.50
C VAL A 32 5.86 0.94 11.02
N SER A 33 5.48 1.95 10.24
CA SER A 33 5.26 1.80 8.80
C SER A 33 6.50 1.36 8.02
N LEU A 34 7.68 1.90 8.37
CA LEU A 34 8.95 1.52 7.76
C LEU A 34 9.31 0.05 8.06
N LEU A 35 9.10 -0.41 9.29
CA LEU A 35 9.26 -1.80 9.69
C LEU A 35 8.31 -2.73 8.92
N ASN A 36 7.03 -2.34 8.80
CA ASN A 36 6.05 -3.09 8.01
C ASN A 36 6.52 -3.23 6.56
N GLY A 37 6.88 -2.13 5.90
CA GLY A 37 7.27 -2.15 4.49
C GLY A 37 8.44 -3.10 4.21
N TYR A 38 9.52 -3.00 4.99
CA TYR A 38 10.65 -3.92 4.83
C TYR A 38 10.29 -5.37 5.16
N GLY A 39 9.51 -5.61 6.23
CA GLY A 39 9.07 -6.94 6.62
C GLY A 39 8.22 -7.62 5.54
N ILE A 40 7.25 -6.91 4.97
CA ILE A 40 6.42 -7.41 3.88
C ILE A 40 7.25 -7.63 2.61
N ALA A 41 8.19 -6.74 2.29
CA ALA A 41 9.08 -6.90 1.16
C ALA A 41 9.96 -8.17 1.27
N LEU A 42 10.50 -8.49 2.46
CA LEU A 42 11.18 -9.77 2.69
C LEU A 42 10.25 -10.96 2.44
N ALA A 43 9.00 -10.87 2.87
CA ALA A 43 8.03 -11.93 2.69
C ALA A 43 7.52 -12.10 1.24
N CYS A 44 7.88 -11.17 0.35
CA CYS A 44 7.35 -11.07 -1.01
C CYS A 44 8.24 -11.72 -2.08
N PHE A 45 9.43 -12.21 -1.70
CA PHE A 45 10.39 -12.87 -2.60
C PHE A 45 9.78 -13.95 -3.52
N PRO A 46 8.84 -14.80 -3.06
CA PRO A 46 8.27 -15.84 -3.93
C PRO A 46 7.33 -15.32 -5.02
N THR A 47 6.96 -14.03 -5.00
CA THR A 47 5.97 -13.50 -5.94
C THR A 47 6.59 -13.22 -7.32
N PRO A 48 5.85 -13.41 -8.43
CA PRO A 48 6.40 -13.34 -9.79
C PRO A 48 6.59 -11.91 -10.34
N TYR A 49 6.30 -10.87 -9.55
CA TYR A 49 6.18 -9.49 -10.03
C TYR A 49 7.49 -8.73 -10.05
N TRP A 50 8.29 -8.93 -9.01
CA TRP A 50 9.59 -8.30 -8.91
C TRP A 50 10.52 -8.69 -10.09
N PRO A 51 10.61 -9.96 -10.52
CA PRO A 51 11.42 -10.34 -11.68
C PRO A 51 11.05 -9.60 -12.98
N VAL A 52 9.75 -9.34 -13.19
CA VAL A 52 9.28 -8.59 -14.37
C VAL A 52 9.77 -7.13 -14.30
N ALA A 53 9.58 -6.49 -13.15
CA ALA A 53 9.97 -5.10 -12.94
C ALA A 53 11.49 -4.91 -12.99
N SER A 54 12.27 -5.83 -12.40
CA SER A 54 13.74 -5.77 -12.42
C SER A 54 14.30 -6.00 -13.82
N LYS A 55 13.75 -6.94 -14.59
CA LYS A 55 14.12 -7.14 -16.00
C LYS A 55 13.86 -5.89 -16.83
N ALA A 56 12.71 -5.23 -16.63
CA ALA A 56 12.39 -3.99 -17.33
C ALA A 56 13.36 -2.86 -16.94
N ALA A 57 13.65 -2.68 -15.65
CA ALA A 57 14.61 -1.70 -15.16
C ALA A 57 16.01 -1.90 -15.77
N LEU A 58 16.51 -3.14 -15.78
CA LEU A 58 17.81 -3.49 -16.36
C LEU A 58 17.84 -3.31 -17.88
N ALA A 59 16.73 -3.54 -18.58
CA ALA A 59 16.65 -3.31 -20.02
C ALA A 59 16.73 -1.82 -20.38
N ILE A 60 16.21 -0.93 -19.51
CA ILE A 60 16.22 0.52 -19.72
C ILE A 60 17.57 1.12 -19.32
N ASP A 61 18.06 0.78 -18.13
CA ASP A 61 19.17 1.49 -17.49
C ASP A 61 20.48 0.69 -17.38
N GLY A 62 20.42 -0.62 -17.65
CA GLY A 62 21.54 -1.55 -17.42
C GLY A 62 21.90 -1.72 -15.95
N GLU A 63 22.99 -2.45 -15.71
CA GLU A 63 23.62 -2.53 -14.40
C GLU A 63 24.51 -1.31 -14.15
N ARG A 64 24.51 -0.81 -12.90
CA ARG A 64 25.18 0.41 -12.49
C ARG A 64 25.82 0.27 -11.12
N GLN A 65 27.14 0.36 -11.04
CA GLN A 65 27.86 0.26 -9.76
C GLN A 65 27.60 1.46 -8.82
N ASP A 66 27.35 2.64 -9.40
CA ASP A 66 26.93 3.87 -8.70
C ASP A 66 25.41 3.93 -8.42
N GLY A 67 24.72 2.82 -8.70
CA GLY A 67 23.28 2.68 -8.63
C GLY A 67 22.75 2.28 -7.26
N ALA A 68 21.44 2.00 -7.23
CA ALA A 68 20.74 1.44 -6.08
C ALA A 68 20.51 -0.06 -6.26
N THR A 69 20.42 -0.77 -5.15
CA THR A 69 20.26 -2.22 -5.08
C THR A 69 18.86 -2.65 -5.50
N LEU A 70 18.82 -3.57 -6.46
CA LEU A 70 17.69 -4.44 -6.77
C LEU A 70 17.55 -5.45 -5.63
N LEU A 71 16.66 -5.22 -4.67
CA LEU A 71 16.70 -5.89 -3.36
C LEU A 71 16.67 -7.42 -3.44
N ALA A 72 15.93 -8.00 -4.39
CA ALA A 72 15.77 -9.44 -4.46
C ALA A 72 16.93 -10.20 -5.13
N ASP A 73 17.83 -9.55 -5.88
CA ASP A 73 19.01 -10.22 -6.48
C ASP A 73 20.34 -9.51 -6.19
N GLY A 74 20.28 -8.32 -5.60
CA GLY A 74 21.36 -7.43 -5.20
C GLY A 74 22.30 -6.97 -6.31
N ARG A 75 21.91 -7.11 -7.58
CA ARG A 75 22.47 -6.28 -8.64
C ARG A 75 22.13 -4.82 -8.36
N LYS A 76 22.85 -3.91 -9.00
CA LYS A 76 22.57 -2.47 -8.91
C LYS A 76 22.18 -1.93 -10.26
N THR A 77 21.19 -1.05 -10.28
CA THR A 77 20.73 -0.34 -11.49
C THR A 77 20.49 1.14 -11.15
N SER A 78 19.90 1.92 -12.07
CA SER A 78 19.60 3.31 -11.79
C SER A 78 18.75 3.48 -10.52
N PHE A 79 18.83 4.67 -9.93
CA PHE A 79 17.98 5.06 -8.80
C PHE A 79 16.48 4.78 -9.07
N PHE A 80 15.99 5.11 -10.27
CA PHE A 80 14.60 4.90 -10.66
C PHE A 80 14.27 3.46 -11.04
N GLY A 81 15.22 2.74 -11.64
CA GLY A 81 15.08 1.32 -11.94
C GLY A 81 14.96 0.49 -10.67
N ALA A 82 15.78 0.78 -9.67
CA ALA A 82 15.71 0.13 -8.36
C ALA A 82 14.42 0.49 -7.63
N ALA A 83 14.01 1.76 -7.61
CA ALA A 83 12.73 2.17 -7.01
C ALA A 83 11.54 1.46 -7.67
N LEU A 84 11.52 1.36 -9.01
CA LEU A 84 10.48 0.65 -9.76
C LEU A 84 10.40 -0.83 -9.39
N ALA A 85 11.53 -1.53 -9.47
CA ALA A 85 11.58 -2.96 -9.16
C ALA A 85 11.21 -3.20 -7.69
N ASN A 86 11.82 -2.46 -6.76
CA ASN A 86 11.58 -2.64 -5.34
C ASN A 86 10.13 -2.29 -4.96
N SER A 87 9.46 -1.32 -5.58
CA SER A 87 8.02 -1.11 -5.36
C SER A 87 7.18 -2.34 -5.67
N ALA A 88 7.52 -3.12 -6.71
CA ALA A 88 6.84 -4.39 -6.98
C ALA A 88 7.07 -5.43 -5.86
N LEU A 89 8.24 -5.42 -5.22
CA LEU A 89 8.51 -6.27 -4.05
C LEU A 89 7.72 -5.82 -2.82
N PHE A 90 7.64 -4.52 -2.57
CA PHE A 90 6.90 -3.98 -1.42
C PHE A 90 5.39 -4.14 -1.54
N HIS A 91 4.87 -4.34 -2.76
CA HIS A 91 3.44 -4.42 -3.04
C HIS A 91 2.95 -5.79 -3.51
N GLY A 92 3.87 -6.76 -3.69
CA GLY A 92 3.55 -8.00 -4.39
C GLY A 92 2.48 -8.87 -3.72
N ARG A 93 2.37 -8.80 -2.38
CA ARG A 93 1.43 -9.58 -1.56
C ARG A 93 0.09 -8.90 -1.28
N ALA A 94 -0.07 -7.61 -1.62
CA ALA A 94 -1.20 -6.78 -1.18
C ALA A 94 -1.42 -6.75 0.36
N GLN A 95 -0.36 -6.98 1.15
CA GLN A 95 -0.38 -7.17 2.62
C GLN A 95 0.34 -6.05 3.38
N GLU A 96 0.95 -5.13 2.65
CA GLU A 96 1.56 -3.91 3.15
C GLU A 96 0.55 -2.93 3.77
N ASP A 97 1.08 -1.80 4.23
CA ASP A 97 0.35 -0.71 4.81
C ASP A 97 -0.74 -0.13 3.88
N ALA A 98 -1.80 0.40 4.45
CA ALA A 98 -2.83 1.15 3.73
C ALA A 98 -3.18 2.44 4.50
N CYS A 99 -3.19 3.57 3.81
CA CYS A 99 -3.71 4.85 4.31
C CYS A 99 -5.02 5.13 3.58
N GLY A 100 -6.14 4.68 4.15
CA GLY A 100 -7.40 4.59 3.42
C GLY A 100 -7.28 3.63 2.24
N ALA A 101 -7.57 4.10 1.02
CA ALA A 101 -7.47 3.32 -0.21
C ALA A 101 -6.05 3.35 -0.87
N ALA A 102 -5.09 4.09 -0.30
CA ALA A 102 -3.76 4.25 -0.88
C ALA A 102 -2.67 3.45 -0.15
N HIS A 103 -1.75 2.85 -0.91
CA HIS A 103 -0.59 2.11 -0.43
C HIS A 103 0.68 2.96 -0.51
N LEU A 104 0.75 4.00 0.33
CA LEU A 104 1.81 5.01 0.25
C LEU A 104 3.18 4.46 0.67
N GLY A 105 3.25 3.55 1.65
CA GLY A 105 4.53 2.97 2.09
C GLY A 105 5.25 2.22 0.97
N ALA A 106 4.52 1.47 0.15
CA ALA A 106 5.08 0.75 -0.99
C ALA A 106 5.54 1.66 -2.17
N ILE A 107 5.25 2.96 -2.12
CA ILE A 107 5.79 3.99 -3.02
C ILE A 107 7.00 4.65 -2.36
N LEU A 108 6.82 5.13 -1.14
CA LEU A 108 7.76 6.01 -0.45
C LEU A 108 8.98 5.26 0.06
N ILE A 109 8.80 4.09 0.67
CA ILE A 109 9.90 3.35 1.29
C ILE A 109 10.94 2.92 0.24
N PRO A 110 10.60 2.18 -0.84
CA PRO A 110 11.60 1.78 -1.83
C PRO A 110 12.28 2.98 -2.52
N LEU A 111 11.57 4.08 -2.74
CA LEU A 111 12.13 5.33 -3.26
C LEU A 111 13.17 5.92 -2.30
N LEU A 112 12.83 6.06 -1.02
CA LEU A 112 13.70 6.64 0.00
C LEU A 112 14.89 5.73 0.35
N THR A 113 14.71 4.40 0.29
CA THR A 113 15.79 3.42 0.40
C THR A 113 16.82 3.63 -0.72
N ALA A 114 16.37 3.73 -1.98
CA ALA A 114 17.26 3.97 -3.11
C ALA A 114 17.93 5.35 -3.04
N ALA A 115 17.22 6.38 -2.54
CA ALA A 115 17.78 7.71 -2.36
C ALA A 115 18.86 7.75 -1.28
N LEU A 116 18.65 7.02 -0.19
CA LEU A 116 19.63 6.90 0.90
C LEU A 116 20.87 6.14 0.42
N GLU A 117 20.70 4.99 -0.24
CA GLU A 117 21.82 4.17 -0.73
C GLU A 117 22.68 4.92 -1.75
N THR A 118 22.05 5.71 -2.64
CA THR A 118 22.76 6.46 -3.69
C THR A 118 23.26 7.84 -3.23
N GLY A 119 23.19 8.14 -1.93
CA GLY A 119 23.67 9.40 -1.35
C GLY A 119 22.89 10.65 -1.76
N ARG A 120 21.67 10.49 -2.30
CA ARG A 120 20.79 11.61 -2.71
C ARG A 120 20.14 12.30 -1.52
N MET A 121 20.13 11.63 -0.37
CA MET A 121 19.53 12.12 0.86
C MET A 121 20.35 11.64 2.07
N PRO A 122 20.66 12.51 3.06
CA PRO A 122 21.23 12.07 4.32
C PRO A 122 20.20 11.29 5.15
N ALA A 123 20.64 10.30 5.94
CA ALA A 123 19.77 9.46 6.74
C ALA A 123 18.86 10.24 7.73
N SER A 124 19.30 11.41 8.19
CA SER A 124 18.50 12.30 9.06
C SER A 124 17.19 12.78 8.44
N ARG A 125 17.04 12.69 7.12
CA ARG A 125 15.84 13.09 6.40
C ARG A 125 14.90 11.93 6.06
N LEU A 126 15.29 10.68 6.34
CA LEU A 126 14.49 9.50 6.01
C LEU A 126 13.08 9.56 6.62
N LEU A 127 12.99 9.70 7.95
CA LEU A 127 11.70 9.75 8.65
C LEU A 127 10.90 11.02 8.32
N PRO A 128 11.48 12.24 8.33
CA PRO A 128 10.77 13.44 7.88
C PRO A 128 10.23 13.34 6.44
N ALA A 129 10.99 12.76 5.51
CA ALA A 129 10.55 12.58 4.12
C ALA A 129 9.39 11.58 4.02
N LEU A 130 9.48 10.46 4.75
CA LEU A 130 8.41 9.48 4.81
C LEU A 130 7.12 10.10 5.36
N ILE A 131 7.21 10.85 6.47
CA ILE A 131 6.08 11.55 7.08
C ILE A 131 5.48 12.56 6.09
N ALA A 132 6.30 13.42 5.46
CA ALA A 132 5.82 14.38 4.47
C ALA A 132 5.00 13.73 3.34
N GLY A 133 5.45 12.55 2.87
CA GLY A 133 4.71 11.79 1.86
C GLY A 133 3.37 11.28 2.38
N TYR A 134 3.31 10.67 3.57
CA TYR A 134 2.06 10.23 4.18
C TYR A 134 1.08 11.37 4.42
N GLU A 135 1.56 12.54 4.87
CA GLU A 135 0.70 13.68 5.17
C GLU A 135 0.09 14.28 3.91
N VAL A 136 0.88 14.47 2.84
CA VAL A 136 0.35 14.99 1.57
C VAL A 136 -0.57 13.98 0.88
N GLY A 137 -0.12 12.74 0.76
CA GLY A 137 -0.91 11.68 0.13
C GLY A 137 -2.20 11.40 0.90
N GLY A 138 -2.10 11.31 2.23
CA GLY A 138 -3.22 11.05 3.12
C GLY A 138 -4.24 12.17 3.18
N LEU A 139 -3.81 13.44 3.14
CA LEU A 139 -4.73 14.59 3.05
C LEU A 139 -5.57 14.52 1.76
N LEU A 140 -4.92 14.33 0.61
CA LEU A 140 -5.62 14.26 -0.68
C LEU A 140 -6.49 13.00 -0.78
N GLU A 141 -6.01 11.87 -0.27
CA GLU A 141 -6.75 10.62 -0.27
C GLU A 141 -8.02 10.72 0.59
N THR A 142 -7.92 11.17 1.84
CA THR A 142 -9.07 11.33 2.75
C THR A 142 -10.18 12.14 2.11
N ASN A 143 -9.82 13.23 1.45
CA ASN A 143 -10.78 14.22 0.98
C ASN A 143 -11.36 13.86 -0.40
N TYR A 144 -10.69 13.00 -1.19
CA TYR A 144 -11.04 12.82 -2.60
C TYR A 144 -11.15 11.37 -3.09
N ALA A 145 -10.67 10.37 -2.35
CA ALA A 145 -10.67 8.98 -2.80
C ALA A 145 -12.09 8.42 -3.04
N SER A 146 -13.06 8.88 -2.25
CA SER A 146 -14.49 8.52 -2.39
C SER A 146 -15.12 9.04 -3.69
N SER A 147 -14.54 10.08 -4.31
CA SER A 147 -15.00 10.61 -5.59
C SER A 147 -14.21 10.06 -6.78
N THR A 148 -12.94 9.75 -6.61
CA THR A 148 -12.04 9.29 -7.69
C THR A 148 -12.11 7.79 -7.91
N THR A 149 -12.17 7.00 -6.83
CA THR A 149 -12.11 5.53 -6.90
C THR A 149 -13.31 4.92 -7.62
N PRO A 150 -14.57 5.34 -7.35
CA PRO A 150 -15.73 4.78 -8.03
C PRO A 150 -15.77 5.01 -9.55
N VAL A 151 -15.04 6.02 -10.05
CA VAL A 151 -14.94 6.30 -11.50
C VAL A 151 -13.74 5.60 -12.15
N GLY A 152 -13.08 4.67 -11.46
CA GLY A 152 -12.03 3.81 -12.00
C GLY A 152 -10.60 4.33 -11.83
N LEU A 153 -10.40 5.42 -11.08
CA LEU A 153 -9.06 5.93 -10.76
C LEU A 153 -8.51 5.24 -9.52
N ARG A 154 -7.27 4.77 -9.58
CA ARG A 154 -6.68 4.07 -8.43
C ARG A 154 -6.01 5.06 -7.48
N ALA A 155 -6.44 5.08 -6.23
CA ALA A 155 -5.96 6.00 -5.20
C ALA A 155 -4.42 6.00 -5.02
N SER A 156 -3.81 4.82 -5.00
CA SER A 156 -2.35 4.67 -4.73
C SER A 156 -1.47 5.52 -5.67
N PRO A 157 -1.51 5.37 -7.00
CA PRO A 157 -0.70 6.22 -7.88
C PRO A 157 -1.22 7.65 -8.00
N ILE A 158 -2.54 7.87 -7.85
CA ILE A 158 -3.16 9.20 -7.96
C ILE A 158 -2.66 10.16 -6.85
N TYR A 159 -2.65 9.68 -5.61
CA TYR A 159 -2.20 10.46 -4.45
C TYR A 159 -0.71 10.21 -4.14
N GLY A 160 -0.17 9.10 -4.64
CA GLY A 160 1.22 8.70 -4.45
C GLY A 160 2.24 9.57 -5.18
N ALA A 161 1.92 10.13 -6.36
CA ALA A 161 2.83 11.04 -7.05
C ALA A 161 3.03 12.36 -6.28
N PRO A 162 1.97 13.06 -5.82
CA PRO A 162 2.12 14.19 -4.89
C PRO A 162 2.83 13.82 -3.57
N ALA A 163 2.54 12.65 -3.00
CA ALA A 163 3.22 12.15 -1.80
C ALA A 163 4.73 11.97 -2.03
N ALA A 164 5.13 11.35 -3.14
CA ALA A 164 6.52 11.16 -3.52
C ALA A 164 7.22 12.50 -3.79
N ALA A 165 6.53 13.50 -4.34
CA ALA A 165 7.09 14.85 -4.49
C ALA A 165 7.32 15.55 -3.15
N ALA A 166 6.43 15.37 -2.17
CA ALA A 166 6.61 15.88 -0.81
C ALA A 166 7.83 15.24 -0.12
N ALA A 167 7.95 13.91 -0.23
CA ALA A 167 9.11 13.18 0.29
C ALA A 167 10.42 13.61 -0.40
N ALA A 168 10.40 13.74 -1.73
CA ALA A 168 11.55 14.21 -2.51
C ALA A 168 11.93 15.66 -2.18
N ALA A 169 10.96 16.53 -1.88
CA ALA A 169 11.22 17.90 -1.48
C ALA A 169 12.01 17.99 -0.16
N ILE A 170 11.69 17.13 0.81
CA ILE A 170 12.51 16.96 2.02
C ILE A 170 13.88 16.43 1.64
N ALA A 171 13.94 15.32 0.88
CA ALA A 171 15.18 14.65 0.52
C ALA A 171 16.20 15.60 -0.12
N LEU A 172 15.75 16.39 -1.09
CA LEU A 172 16.53 17.33 -1.90
C LEU A 172 16.74 18.70 -1.26
N ASP A 173 16.25 18.91 -0.03
CA ASP A 173 16.32 20.17 0.73
C ASP A 173 15.64 21.38 0.07
N LEU A 174 14.50 21.19 -0.60
CA LEU A 174 13.84 22.28 -1.32
C LEU A 174 13.30 23.35 -0.37
N ASN A 175 13.37 24.61 -0.76
CA ASN A 175 12.69 25.70 -0.04
C ASN A 175 11.17 25.67 -0.30
N SER A 176 10.39 26.55 0.34
CA SER A 176 8.92 26.55 0.22
C SER A 176 8.45 26.78 -1.23
N ALA A 177 9.02 27.76 -1.95
CA ALA A 177 8.66 28.02 -3.34
C ALA A 177 8.96 26.83 -4.27
N GLN A 178 10.12 26.19 -4.10
CA GLN A 178 10.47 24.97 -4.83
C GLN A 178 9.56 23.79 -4.46
N THR A 179 9.19 23.67 -3.18
CA THR A 179 8.29 22.61 -2.72
C THR A 179 6.88 22.79 -3.30
N ALA A 180 6.36 24.02 -3.35
CA ALA A 180 5.08 24.33 -4.00
C ALA A 180 5.12 23.98 -5.50
N ALA A 181 6.20 24.34 -6.20
CA ALA A 181 6.40 23.96 -7.59
C ALA A 181 6.50 22.44 -7.80
N ALA A 182 7.16 21.72 -6.88
CA ALA A 182 7.25 20.26 -6.92
C ALA A 182 5.87 19.60 -6.79
N LEU A 183 5.05 20.04 -5.83
CA LEU A 183 3.67 19.55 -5.68
C LEU A 183 2.83 19.89 -6.92
N ALA A 184 2.99 21.08 -7.48
CA ALA A 184 2.28 21.50 -8.68
C ALA A 184 2.65 20.67 -9.92
N ASN A 185 3.94 20.37 -10.09
CA ASN A 185 4.40 19.47 -11.15
C ASN A 185 3.82 18.07 -10.95
N ALA A 186 3.90 17.52 -9.74
CA ALA A 186 3.42 16.18 -9.43
C ALA A 186 1.90 16.01 -9.62
N ALA A 187 1.12 17.04 -9.28
CA ALA A 187 -0.32 17.10 -9.56
C ALA A 187 -0.63 16.92 -11.06
N SER A 188 0.26 17.36 -11.95
CA SER A 188 0.14 17.20 -13.39
C SER A 188 0.66 15.86 -13.94
N PHE A 189 1.51 15.15 -13.19
CA PHE A 189 2.14 13.89 -13.63
C PHE A 189 1.47 12.66 -13.03
N THR A 190 0.40 12.85 -12.27
CA THR A 190 -0.32 11.77 -11.62
C THR A 190 -1.18 10.97 -12.59
N GLY A 191 -1.42 9.69 -12.30
CA GLY A 191 -2.27 8.82 -13.11
C GLY A 191 -2.21 7.36 -12.70
N GLY A 192 -3.32 6.63 -12.86
CA GLY A 192 -3.41 5.19 -12.62
C GLY A 192 -4.84 4.69 -12.57
N LEU A 193 -5.05 3.44 -13.01
CA LEU A 193 -6.37 2.87 -13.25
C LEU A 193 -6.63 1.66 -12.34
N LEU A 194 -7.90 1.45 -12.04
CA LEU A 194 -8.40 0.35 -11.20
C LEU A 194 -8.67 -0.94 -11.98
N GLN A 195 -8.70 -0.87 -13.32
CA GLN A 195 -9.07 -1.98 -14.22
C GLN A 195 -8.30 -3.28 -13.94
N ALA A 196 -7.04 -3.17 -13.51
CA ALA A 196 -6.18 -4.28 -13.11
C ALA A 196 -6.90 -5.30 -12.20
N PHE A 197 -7.70 -4.80 -11.27
CA PHE A 197 -8.38 -5.63 -10.29
C PHE A 197 -9.57 -6.39 -10.88
N SER A 198 -10.30 -5.77 -11.82
CA SER A 198 -11.38 -6.46 -12.55
C SER A 198 -10.86 -7.57 -13.44
N ASP A 199 -9.73 -7.33 -14.11
CA ASP A 199 -9.16 -8.28 -15.07
C ASP A 199 -8.16 -9.27 -14.43
N GLY A 200 -7.88 -9.11 -13.14
CA GLY A 200 -6.88 -9.93 -12.43
C GLY A 200 -5.48 -9.79 -13.03
N THR A 201 -5.05 -8.58 -13.37
CA THR A 201 -3.72 -8.30 -13.95
C THR A 201 -2.81 -7.55 -12.96
N ASP A 202 -1.53 -7.38 -13.30
CA ASP A 202 -0.48 -7.06 -12.32
C ASP A 202 0.02 -5.62 -12.35
N GLU A 203 -0.46 -4.79 -13.27
CA GLU A 203 0.06 -3.43 -13.47
C GLU A 203 -0.08 -2.55 -12.23
N TRP A 204 -1.02 -2.84 -11.34
CA TRP A 204 -1.21 -2.13 -10.09
C TRP A 204 0.02 -2.19 -9.17
N ARG A 205 0.90 -3.19 -9.32
CA ARG A 205 2.18 -3.29 -8.60
C ARG A 205 3.25 -2.37 -9.18
N TYR A 206 3.27 -2.22 -10.50
CA TYR A 206 4.25 -1.38 -11.20
C TYR A 206 3.89 0.11 -11.15
N GLN A 207 2.59 0.43 -11.08
CA GLN A 207 2.09 1.81 -10.94
C GLN A 207 2.74 2.57 -9.77
N LEU A 208 3.10 1.89 -8.68
CA LEU A 208 3.70 2.52 -7.50
C LEU A 208 5.11 3.02 -7.77
N GLY A 209 5.91 2.23 -8.48
CA GLY A 209 7.24 2.64 -8.92
C GLY A 209 7.19 3.84 -9.87
N ILE A 210 6.21 3.87 -10.78
CA ILE A 210 5.99 5.02 -11.66
C ILE A 210 5.56 6.26 -10.88
N ALA A 211 4.65 6.13 -9.91
CA ALA A 211 4.24 7.25 -9.06
C ALA A 211 5.43 7.82 -8.26
N ALA A 212 6.31 6.95 -7.75
CA ALA A 212 7.55 7.34 -7.08
C ALA A 212 8.47 8.17 -8.00
N GLN A 213 8.67 7.71 -9.25
CA GLN A 213 9.46 8.42 -10.26
C GLN A 213 8.86 9.79 -10.57
N ASN A 214 7.54 9.85 -10.83
CA ASN A 214 6.85 11.08 -11.19
C ASN A 214 6.99 12.15 -10.10
N GLY A 215 6.86 11.76 -8.82
CA GLY A 215 7.05 12.68 -7.70
C GLY A 215 8.49 13.19 -7.55
N TRP A 216 9.49 12.31 -7.69
CA TRP A 216 10.89 12.74 -7.61
C TRP A 216 11.28 13.64 -8.79
N ILE A 217 10.88 13.29 -10.02
CA ILE A 217 11.12 14.12 -11.21
C ILE A 217 10.48 15.50 -11.04
N ALA A 218 9.26 15.57 -10.50
CA ALA A 218 8.58 16.81 -10.20
C ALA A 218 9.39 17.72 -9.24
N ALA A 219 10.02 17.13 -8.23
CA ALA A 219 10.88 17.84 -7.28
C ALA A 219 12.22 18.29 -7.89
N GLU A 220 12.86 17.47 -8.72
CA GLU A 220 14.09 17.85 -9.44
C GLU A 220 13.84 18.99 -10.45
N LEU A 221 12.71 18.95 -11.17
CA LEU A 221 12.30 20.03 -12.06
C LEU A 221 12.10 21.34 -11.30
N ALA A 222 11.44 21.29 -10.14
CA ALA A 222 11.27 22.45 -9.28
C ALA A 222 12.61 22.98 -8.74
N LYS A 223 13.51 22.08 -8.34
CA LYS A 223 14.87 22.43 -7.94
C LYS A 223 15.64 23.13 -9.06
N ALA A 224 15.47 22.67 -10.29
CA ALA A 224 16.05 23.25 -11.50
C ALA A 224 15.38 24.56 -11.96
N GLY A 225 14.32 25.01 -11.28
CA GLY A 225 13.67 26.29 -11.55
C GLY A 225 12.47 26.23 -12.49
N SER A 226 11.77 25.09 -12.56
CA SER A 226 10.51 25.01 -13.32
C SER A 226 9.51 26.06 -12.84
N VAL A 227 8.86 26.73 -13.79
CA VAL A 227 7.71 27.61 -13.52
C VAL A 227 6.44 26.78 -13.58
N SER A 228 5.79 26.58 -12.44
CA SER A 228 4.65 25.67 -12.27
C SER A 228 3.35 26.42 -11.98
N ALA A 229 2.21 25.78 -12.19
CA ALA A 229 0.90 26.40 -11.91
C ALA A 229 0.70 26.57 -10.38
N PRO A 230 0.55 27.81 -9.88
CA PRO A 230 0.51 28.07 -8.42
C PRO A 230 -0.75 27.54 -7.72
N HIS A 231 -1.77 27.18 -8.52
CA HIS A 231 -3.04 26.60 -8.07
C HIS A 231 -3.28 25.24 -8.73
N ALA A 232 -2.21 24.45 -8.92
CA ALA A 232 -2.30 23.16 -9.60
C ALA A 232 -3.23 22.16 -8.91
N ILE A 233 -3.43 22.29 -7.58
CA ILE A 233 -4.33 21.42 -6.82
C ILE A 233 -5.76 21.95 -6.87
N GLU A 234 -5.95 23.21 -6.46
CA GLU A 234 -7.25 23.82 -6.18
C GLU A 234 -7.87 24.61 -7.35
N GLY A 235 -7.09 24.91 -8.38
CA GLY A 235 -7.50 25.83 -9.44
C GLY A 235 -8.64 25.30 -10.30
N LYS A 236 -9.23 26.19 -11.10
CA LYS A 236 -10.34 25.86 -12.03
C LYS A 236 -10.07 24.74 -13.04
N ASN A 237 -8.80 24.41 -13.27
CA ASN A 237 -8.34 23.29 -14.11
C ASN A 237 -7.34 22.41 -13.33
N GLY A 238 -7.38 22.48 -12.00
CA GLY A 238 -6.47 21.79 -11.10
C GLY A 238 -6.86 20.34 -10.84
N PHE A 239 -5.99 19.65 -10.11
CA PHE A 239 -6.10 18.24 -9.76
C PHE A 239 -7.47 17.86 -9.22
N VAL A 240 -7.99 18.62 -8.23
CA VAL A 240 -9.25 18.27 -7.55
C VAL A 240 -10.41 18.29 -8.54
N ARG A 241 -10.54 19.35 -9.35
CA ARG A 241 -11.59 19.44 -10.35
C ARG A 241 -11.44 18.38 -11.44
N ALA A 242 -10.22 18.14 -11.91
CA ALA A 242 -9.94 17.22 -13.00
C ALA A 242 -10.21 15.75 -12.63
N TYR A 243 -9.73 15.32 -11.46
CA TYR A 243 -9.81 13.92 -11.03
C TYR A 243 -11.03 13.64 -10.15
N ALA A 244 -11.25 14.45 -9.11
CA ALA A 244 -12.34 14.23 -8.15
C ALA A 244 -13.68 14.83 -8.59
N ARG A 245 -13.70 15.60 -9.70
CA ARG A 245 -14.90 16.20 -10.31
C ARG A 245 -15.76 16.99 -9.33
N THR A 246 -15.10 17.63 -8.37
CA THR A 246 -15.71 18.50 -7.35
C THR A 246 -14.92 19.80 -7.22
N GLU A 247 -15.47 20.77 -6.50
CA GLU A 247 -14.75 21.98 -6.13
C GLU A 247 -13.79 21.71 -4.97
N CYS A 248 -12.65 22.41 -4.94
CA CYS A 248 -11.67 22.29 -3.88
C CYS A 248 -12.04 23.19 -2.69
N ASP A 249 -12.39 22.59 -1.55
CA ASP A 249 -12.55 23.32 -0.29
C ASP A 249 -11.17 23.63 0.33
N VAL A 250 -10.56 24.70 -0.16
CA VAL A 250 -9.20 25.12 0.23
C VAL A 250 -9.12 25.42 1.73
N GLU A 251 -10.13 26.05 2.30
CA GLU A 251 -10.15 26.43 3.71
C GLU A 251 -10.17 25.19 4.60
N ASN A 252 -11.06 24.24 4.33
CA ASN A 252 -11.13 22.97 5.06
C ASN A 252 -9.84 22.14 4.94
N LEU A 253 -9.20 22.11 3.77
CA LEU A 253 -7.93 21.40 3.62
C LEU A 253 -6.80 22.06 4.43
N ILE A 254 -6.68 23.39 4.38
CA ILE A 254 -5.66 24.12 5.13
C ILE A 254 -5.86 23.95 6.64
N GLU A 255 -7.11 23.90 7.11
CA GLU A 255 -7.41 23.71 8.52
C GLU A 255 -6.91 22.38 9.09
N GLN A 256 -6.76 21.35 8.26
CA GLN A 256 -6.27 20.02 8.63
C GLN A 256 -4.73 19.94 8.69
N ILE A 257 -4.01 20.72 7.89
CA ILE A 257 -2.54 20.63 7.76
C ILE A 257 -1.85 20.86 9.10
N GLY A 258 -1.02 19.91 9.51
CA GLY A 258 -0.25 19.97 10.76
C GLY A 258 -1.11 19.88 12.04
N LYS A 259 -2.42 19.66 11.91
CA LYS A 259 -3.36 19.46 13.02
C LYS A 259 -3.95 18.05 13.03
N VAL A 260 -4.27 17.54 11.84
CA VAL A 260 -4.61 16.14 11.60
C VAL A 260 -3.38 15.48 10.99
N TRP A 261 -2.89 14.42 11.63
CA TRP A 261 -1.76 13.64 11.14
C TRP A 261 -2.26 12.39 10.43
N PHE A 262 -2.24 12.43 9.11
CA PHE A 262 -2.83 11.38 8.26
C PHE A 262 -2.09 10.06 8.36
N ILE A 263 -0.81 10.06 8.76
CA ILE A 263 -0.06 8.82 9.02
C ILE A 263 -0.71 7.95 10.11
N HIS A 264 -1.50 8.51 11.04
CA HIS A 264 -2.23 7.72 12.03
C HIS A 264 -3.36 6.88 11.44
N ARG A 265 -3.82 7.21 10.23
CA ARG A 265 -4.80 6.41 9.48
C ARG A 265 -4.18 5.16 8.84
N VAL A 266 -2.84 5.04 8.88
CA VAL A 266 -2.15 3.89 8.30
C VAL A 266 -2.52 2.63 9.09
N VAL A 267 -3.05 1.63 8.39
CA VAL A 267 -3.37 0.31 8.93
C VAL A 267 -2.51 -0.76 8.28
N PHE A 268 -2.37 -1.92 8.91
CA PHE A 268 -1.55 -3.03 8.44
C PHE A 268 -2.40 -4.28 8.27
N LYS A 269 -2.36 -4.89 7.09
CA LYS A 269 -3.21 -6.02 6.76
C LYS A 269 -2.69 -7.32 7.37
N PRO A 270 -3.49 -8.03 8.17
CA PRO A 270 -3.09 -9.34 8.68
C PRO A 270 -2.95 -10.38 7.58
N TYR A 271 -3.75 -10.33 6.52
CA TYR A 271 -3.77 -11.35 5.48
C TYR A 271 -3.36 -10.78 4.12
N PRO A 272 -2.71 -11.57 3.25
CA PRO A 272 -2.37 -11.14 1.90
C PRO A 272 -3.62 -11.20 1.03
N VAL A 273 -4.54 -10.25 1.21
CA VAL A 273 -5.77 -10.08 0.44
C VAL A 273 -6.15 -8.59 0.47
N CYS A 274 -7.09 -8.17 -0.37
CA CYS A 274 -7.56 -6.79 -0.34
C CYS A 274 -8.08 -6.36 1.05
N ALA A 275 -8.08 -5.05 1.33
CA ALA A 275 -8.60 -4.52 2.60
C ALA A 275 -10.05 -4.92 2.85
N PHE A 276 -10.90 -4.94 1.82
CA PHE A 276 -12.30 -5.38 1.92
C PHE A 276 -12.44 -6.90 2.16
N ASN A 277 -11.40 -7.69 1.90
CA ASN A 277 -11.37 -9.13 2.17
C ASN A 277 -10.93 -9.48 3.60
N GLN A 278 -10.42 -8.53 4.40
CA GLN A 278 -9.95 -8.83 5.76
C GLN A 278 -11.11 -9.27 6.68
N THR A 279 -12.25 -8.55 6.65
CA THR A 279 -13.42 -8.90 7.46
C THR A 279 -14.06 -10.23 7.01
N PRO A 280 -14.32 -10.48 5.71
CA PRO A 280 -14.81 -11.78 5.24
C PRO A 280 -13.90 -12.95 5.61
N VAL A 281 -12.58 -12.77 5.55
CA VAL A 281 -11.63 -13.81 5.99
C VAL A 281 -11.78 -14.11 7.48
N ASN A 282 -11.84 -13.09 8.32
CA ASN A 282 -12.04 -13.29 9.77
C ASN A 282 -13.39 -13.97 10.07
N ALA A 283 -14.46 -13.59 9.39
CA ALA A 283 -15.76 -14.25 9.55
C ALA A 283 -15.75 -15.70 9.04
N ALA A 284 -15.04 -15.98 7.94
CA ALA A 284 -14.87 -17.33 7.43
C ALA A 284 -14.04 -18.22 8.38
N LEU A 285 -13.03 -17.67 9.07
CA LEU A 285 -12.30 -18.38 10.11
C LEU A 285 -13.22 -18.78 11.27
N ALA A 286 -14.03 -17.85 11.78
CA ALA A 286 -15.01 -18.15 12.83
C ALA A 286 -16.04 -19.19 12.37
N LEU A 287 -16.55 -19.05 11.14
CA LEU A 287 -17.50 -20.01 10.56
C LEU A 287 -16.87 -21.40 10.41
N LYS A 288 -15.60 -21.50 9.98
CA LYS A 288 -14.87 -22.77 9.87
C LYS A 288 -14.82 -23.52 11.19
N GLU A 289 -14.60 -22.82 12.31
CA GLU A 289 -14.61 -23.41 13.64
C GLU A 289 -16.00 -23.96 14.01
N LYS A 290 -17.08 -23.23 13.69
CA LYS A 290 -18.46 -23.70 13.91
C LYS A 290 -18.87 -24.86 13.02
N LEU A 291 -18.38 -24.89 11.77
CA LEU A 291 -18.69 -25.95 10.82
C LEU A 291 -18.16 -27.30 11.28
N GLN A 292 -17.05 -27.36 12.01
CA GLN A 292 -16.45 -28.62 12.51
C GLN A 292 -16.29 -29.70 11.42
N GLY A 293 -16.01 -29.29 10.18
CA GLY A 293 -15.86 -30.17 9.01
C GLY A 293 -17.16 -30.49 8.25
N ARG A 294 -18.31 -29.99 8.68
CA ARG A 294 -19.57 -30.06 7.92
C ARG A 294 -19.45 -29.22 6.65
N GLN A 295 -19.98 -29.74 5.54
CA GLN A 295 -19.97 -29.06 4.24
C GLN A 295 -21.32 -28.37 4.03
N PRO A 296 -21.36 -27.02 3.96
CA PRO A 296 -22.57 -26.31 3.63
C PRO A 296 -22.91 -26.45 2.14
N THR A 297 -24.19 -26.47 1.82
CA THR A 297 -24.66 -26.51 0.43
C THR A 297 -24.86 -25.12 -0.16
N LYS A 298 -25.00 -24.12 0.70
CA LYS A 298 -25.05 -22.71 0.34
C LYS A 298 -24.41 -21.84 1.43
N ILE A 299 -23.68 -20.81 1.01
CA ILE A 299 -23.11 -19.77 1.88
C ILE A 299 -23.54 -18.42 1.33
N GLN A 300 -24.34 -17.67 2.09
CA GLN A 300 -24.74 -16.31 1.73
C GLN A 300 -23.86 -15.29 2.45
N VAL A 301 -23.30 -14.34 1.71
CA VAL A 301 -22.36 -13.34 2.21
C VAL A 301 -22.98 -11.96 2.03
N TYR A 302 -23.43 -11.35 3.12
CA TYR A 302 -24.01 -10.00 3.11
C TYR A 302 -22.93 -8.97 3.44
N MET A 303 -22.73 -8.01 2.54
CA MET A 303 -21.72 -6.96 2.66
C MET A 303 -22.18 -5.66 2.03
N ASN A 304 -21.53 -4.55 2.38
CA ASN A 304 -21.89 -3.25 1.83
C ASN A 304 -21.72 -3.21 0.29
N PRO A 305 -22.65 -2.59 -0.47
CA PRO A 305 -22.54 -2.42 -1.92
C PRO A 305 -21.25 -1.72 -2.39
N TYR A 306 -20.70 -0.82 -1.57
CA TYR A 306 -19.43 -0.16 -1.87
C TYR A 306 -18.26 -1.15 -1.97
N GLU A 307 -18.27 -2.18 -1.14
CA GLU A 307 -17.21 -3.20 -1.08
C GLU A 307 -17.45 -4.29 -2.11
N THR A 308 -18.68 -4.79 -2.21
CA THR A 308 -19.04 -5.82 -3.21
C THR A 308 -18.94 -5.32 -4.65
N GLY A 309 -19.17 -4.02 -4.89
CA GLY A 309 -19.03 -3.39 -6.20
C GLY A 309 -17.62 -2.89 -6.53
N TYR A 310 -16.64 -3.07 -5.63
CA TYR A 310 -15.26 -2.70 -5.93
C TYR A 310 -14.65 -3.68 -6.95
N ALA A 311 -13.82 -3.17 -7.85
CA ALA A 311 -13.23 -3.95 -8.95
C ALA A 311 -12.63 -5.28 -8.48
N GLY A 312 -13.13 -6.39 -9.04
CA GLY A 312 -12.67 -7.76 -8.78
C GLY A 312 -13.31 -8.47 -7.58
N MET A 313 -14.05 -7.76 -6.70
CA MET A 313 -14.56 -8.31 -5.44
C MET A 313 -15.60 -9.42 -5.60
N ASP A 314 -16.43 -9.32 -6.64
CA ASP A 314 -17.49 -10.27 -6.97
C ASP A 314 -17.04 -11.38 -7.94
N SER A 315 -15.77 -11.41 -8.32
CA SER A 315 -15.26 -12.41 -9.26
C SER A 315 -15.33 -13.82 -8.68
N THR A 316 -15.86 -14.76 -9.47
CA THR A 316 -16.02 -16.19 -9.12
C THR A 316 -15.10 -17.10 -9.94
N GLY A 317 -14.17 -16.50 -10.69
CA GLY A 317 -13.24 -17.20 -11.58
C GLY A 317 -13.81 -17.44 -12.99
N PRO A 318 -13.15 -18.30 -13.80
CA PRO A 318 -11.89 -18.97 -13.51
C PRO A 318 -10.74 -17.97 -13.24
N PHE A 319 -9.91 -18.26 -12.25
CA PHE A 319 -8.76 -17.42 -11.90
C PHE A 319 -7.51 -17.87 -12.64
N HIS A 320 -6.70 -16.89 -13.04
CA HIS A 320 -5.48 -17.12 -13.84
C HIS A 320 -4.26 -16.40 -13.25
N SER A 321 -4.44 -15.77 -12.09
CA SER A 321 -3.43 -14.94 -11.47
C SER A 321 -3.69 -14.78 -9.98
N VAL A 322 -2.62 -14.44 -9.24
CA VAL A 322 -2.73 -14.06 -7.82
C VAL A 322 -3.57 -12.78 -7.68
N SER A 323 -3.52 -11.86 -8.66
CA SER A 323 -4.32 -10.63 -8.59
C SER A 323 -5.83 -10.94 -8.57
N GLY A 324 -6.28 -11.92 -9.34
CA GLY A 324 -7.68 -12.35 -9.32
C GLY A 324 -8.11 -12.96 -7.98
N THR A 325 -7.25 -13.78 -7.36
CA THR A 325 -7.58 -14.46 -6.09
C THR A 325 -7.57 -13.51 -4.90
N LEU A 326 -6.56 -12.63 -4.79
CA LEU A 326 -6.42 -11.64 -3.71
C LEU A 326 -7.58 -10.64 -3.65
N MET A 327 -8.20 -10.39 -4.82
CA MET A 327 -9.28 -9.44 -4.99
C MET A 327 -10.67 -10.06 -4.89
N SER A 328 -10.83 -11.39 -4.95
CA SER A 328 -12.14 -12.05 -4.93
C SER A 328 -12.62 -12.39 -3.52
N ILE A 329 -13.77 -11.85 -3.10
CA ILE A 329 -14.43 -12.22 -1.83
C ILE A 329 -14.77 -13.72 -1.83
N PRO A 330 -15.43 -14.29 -2.87
CA PRO A 330 -15.74 -15.72 -2.89
C PRO A 330 -14.50 -16.61 -2.76
N PHE A 331 -13.42 -16.31 -3.49
CA PHE A 331 -12.19 -17.10 -3.42
C PHE A 331 -11.55 -17.02 -2.03
N CYS A 332 -11.46 -15.82 -1.46
CA CYS A 332 -10.89 -15.64 -0.12
C CYS A 332 -11.67 -16.40 0.95
N ILE A 333 -13.01 -16.39 0.90
CA ILE A 333 -13.87 -17.17 1.81
C ILE A 333 -13.66 -18.67 1.59
N ALA A 334 -13.74 -19.14 0.34
CA ALA A 334 -13.59 -20.56 0.01
C ALA A 334 -12.23 -21.12 0.45
N SER A 335 -11.14 -20.44 0.09
CA SER A 335 -9.79 -20.78 0.51
C SER A 335 -9.66 -20.80 2.03
N THR A 336 -10.32 -19.85 2.73
CA THR A 336 -10.26 -19.78 4.19
C THR A 336 -11.00 -20.94 4.85
N LEU A 337 -12.20 -21.28 4.36
CA LEU A 337 -12.99 -22.40 4.89
C LEU A 337 -12.29 -23.74 4.67
N LEU A 338 -11.55 -23.90 3.58
CA LEU A 338 -10.77 -25.11 3.29
C LEU A 338 -9.49 -25.18 4.12
N TYR A 339 -8.66 -24.13 4.07
CA TYR A 339 -7.26 -24.20 4.52
C TYR A 339 -6.96 -23.41 5.79
N GLY A 340 -7.93 -22.67 6.33
CA GLY A 340 -7.71 -21.77 7.45
C GLY A 340 -7.14 -20.43 6.98
N ALA A 341 -6.33 -19.77 7.81
CA ALA A 341 -5.87 -18.41 7.52
C ALA A 341 -5.15 -18.34 6.15
N PRO A 342 -5.53 -17.40 5.27
CA PRO A 342 -4.92 -17.28 3.96
C PRO A 342 -3.46 -16.86 4.07
N THR A 343 -2.60 -17.52 3.29
CA THR A 343 -1.18 -17.21 3.11
C THR A 343 -0.96 -16.83 1.66
N ILE A 344 0.21 -16.25 1.34
CA ILE A 344 0.50 -15.96 -0.08
C ILE A 344 0.51 -17.22 -0.93
N SER A 345 0.94 -18.36 -0.35
CA SER A 345 0.97 -19.64 -1.06
C SER A 345 -0.43 -20.08 -1.46
N HIS A 346 -1.42 -19.91 -0.57
CA HIS A 346 -2.82 -20.21 -0.92
C HIS A 346 -3.31 -19.31 -2.04
N MET A 347 -2.98 -18.02 -2.01
CA MET A 347 -3.42 -17.06 -3.04
C MET A 347 -2.73 -17.28 -4.39
N MET A 348 -1.56 -17.91 -4.42
CA MET A 348 -0.85 -18.27 -5.65
C MET A 348 -1.40 -19.55 -6.31
N THR A 349 -2.20 -20.35 -5.61
CA THR A 349 -2.87 -21.54 -6.15
C THR A 349 -4.23 -21.14 -6.74
N PHE A 350 -4.22 -20.45 -7.88
CA PHE A 350 -5.44 -19.91 -8.49
C PHE A 350 -6.29 -20.94 -9.25
N ASP A 351 -5.76 -22.14 -9.51
CA ASP A 351 -6.42 -23.26 -10.19
C ASP A 351 -6.91 -24.36 -9.22
N ASP A 352 -7.11 -24.03 -7.95
CA ASP A 352 -7.57 -24.98 -6.93
C ASP A 352 -9.03 -25.42 -7.18
N GLU A 353 -9.20 -26.66 -7.65
CA GLU A 353 -10.51 -27.26 -7.93
C GLU A 353 -11.42 -27.33 -6.70
N HIS A 354 -10.87 -27.49 -5.49
CA HIS A 354 -11.67 -27.56 -4.26
C HIS A 354 -12.20 -26.17 -3.89
N ALA A 355 -11.35 -25.15 -4.01
CA ALA A 355 -11.78 -23.77 -3.82
C ALA A 355 -12.84 -23.39 -4.86
N GLN A 356 -12.64 -23.74 -6.13
CA GLN A 356 -13.60 -23.47 -7.19
C GLN A 356 -14.94 -24.18 -6.98
N ALA A 357 -14.93 -25.42 -6.48
CA ALA A 357 -16.15 -26.13 -6.13
C ALA A 357 -16.93 -25.42 -5.02
N LEU A 358 -16.24 -24.94 -3.98
CA LEU A 358 -16.87 -24.23 -2.86
C LEU A 358 -17.36 -22.82 -3.26
N ILE A 359 -16.67 -22.13 -4.17
CA ILE A 359 -17.10 -20.84 -4.72
C ILE A 359 -18.49 -20.94 -5.35
N ASN A 360 -18.82 -22.05 -6.00
CA ASN A 360 -20.14 -22.26 -6.61
C ASN A 360 -21.28 -22.32 -5.57
N CYS A 361 -20.95 -22.55 -4.30
CA CYS A 361 -21.90 -22.52 -3.19
C CYS A 361 -21.95 -21.15 -2.49
N ILE A 362 -21.09 -20.18 -2.86
CA ILE A 362 -21.02 -18.86 -2.24
C ILE A 362 -21.83 -17.84 -3.06
N GLU A 363 -22.84 -17.25 -2.43
CA GLU A 363 -23.64 -16.16 -2.98
C GLU A 363 -23.29 -14.84 -2.28
N LEU A 364 -22.68 -13.90 -3.02
CA LEU A 364 -22.41 -12.55 -2.53
C LEU A 364 -23.65 -11.67 -2.69
N ILE A 365 -24.14 -11.09 -1.59
CA ILE A 365 -25.39 -10.32 -1.52
C ILE A 365 -25.07 -8.89 -1.06
N PRO A 366 -25.14 -7.88 -1.96
CA PRO A 366 -25.02 -6.48 -1.59
C PRO A 366 -26.17 -6.06 -0.66
N ASP A 367 -25.84 -5.60 0.55
CA ASP A 367 -26.81 -5.21 1.58
C ASP A 367 -26.42 -3.83 2.15
N PRO A 368 -27.13 -2.74 1.77
CA PRO A 368 -26.87 -1.39 2.28
C PRO A 368 -27.02 -1.24 3.80
N SER A 369 -27.69 -2.18 4.47
CA SER A 369 -27.83 -2.17 5.94
C SER A 369 -26.58 -2.68 6.66
N VAL A 370 -25.69 -3.39 5.96
CA VAL A 370 -24.39 -3.81 6.47
C VAL A 370 -23.41 -2.64 6.34
N ALA A 371 -22.82 -2.23 7.47
CA ALA A 371 -21.79 -1.20 7.46
C ALA A 371 -20.54 -1.64 6.68
N THR A 372 -19.77 -0.70 6.16
CA THR A 372 -18.45 -1.01 5.57
C THR A 372 -17.54 -1.70 6.59
N LEU A 373 -16.60 -2.51 6.12
CA LEU A 373 -15.71 -3.35 6.95
C LEU A 373 -16.48 -4.34 7.83
N SER A 374 -17.71 -4.69 7.46
CA SER A 374 -18.57 -5.65 8.15
C SER A 374 -19.09 -6.71 7.18
N CYS A 375 -19.35 -7.91 7.66
CA CYS A 375 -19.99 -8.95 6.84
C CYS A 375 -20.84 -9.89 7.70
N ARG A 376 -21.90 -10.44 7.10
CA ARG A 376 -22.66 -11.58 7.63
C ARG A 376 -22.52 -12.78 6.71
N LEU A 377 -22.11 -13.92 7.25
CA LEU A 377 -22.07 -15.20 6.54
C LEU A 377 -23.17 -16.10 7.08
N ASN A 378 -24.02 -16.64 6.22
CA ASN A 378 -25.02 -17.65 6.57
C ASN A 378 -24.72 -18.94 5.80
N ALA A 379 -24.56 -20.06 6.51
CA ALA A 379 -24.30 -21.37 5.93
C ALA A 379 -25.51 -22.28 6.12
N GLU A 380 -26.03 -22.81 5.00
CA GLU A 380 -27.16 -23.73 4.94
C GLU A 380 -26.68 -25.16 4.63
N PHE A 381 -27.48 -26.15 5.01
CA PHE A 381 -27.21 -27.57 4.80
C PHE A 381 -28.44 -28.24 4.17
N ASP A 382 -28.23 -29.35 3.46
CA ASP A 382 -29.31 -30.12 2.84
C ASP A 382 -30.08 -31.01 3.83
N ASP A 383 -29.57 -31.16 5.05
CA ASP A 383 -30.25 -31.85 6.14
C ASP A 383 -31.13 -30.87 6.95
N ASP A 384 -32.00 -31.39 7.83
CA ASP A 384 -32.84 -30.57 8.72
C ASP A 384 -32.02 -29.83 9.81
N THR A 385 -30.72 -29.62 9.61
CA THR A 385 -29.91 -28.90 10.58
C THR A 385 -30.11 -27.40 10.44
N GLU A 386 -30.22 -26.75 11.60
CA GLU A 386 -30.26 -25.30 11.69
C GLU A 386 -29.08 -24.63 10.95
N PRO A 387 -29.34 -23.57 10.16
CA PRO A 387 -28.30 -22.78 9.52
C PRO A 387 -27.32 -22.21 10.54
N LEU A 388 -26.05 -22.11 10.16
CA LEU A 388 -25.04 -21.40 10.94
C LEU A 388 -24.94 -19.97 10.44
N SER A 389 -24.82 -19.01 11.35
CA SER A 389 -24.60 -17.61 11.01
C SER A 389 -23.40 -17.05 11.76
N GLU A 390 -22.63 -16.23 11.07
CA GLU A 390 -21.57 -15.38 11.62
C GLU A 390 -21.77 -13.95 11.18
N PHE A 391 -21.72 -13.03 12.14
CA PHE A 391 -21.68 -11.60 11.88
C PHE A 391 -20.41 -11.04 12.48
N LEU A 392 -19.66 -10.29 11.67
CA LEU A 392 -18.46 -9.61 12.10
C LEU A 392 -18.50 -8.16 11.65
N GLN A 393 -18.14 -7.26 12.56
CA GLN A 393 -17.98 -5.84 12.31
C GLN A 393 -16.57 -5.46 12.74
N CYS A 394 -15.75 -5.08 11.77
CA CYS A 394 -14.41 -4.54 12.01
C CYS A 394 -14.40 -3.03 11.75
N SER A 395 -13.30 -2.41 12.14
CA SER A 395 -12.97 -1.02 11.93
C SER A 395 -11.49 -0.90 11.53
N THR A 396 -11.07 0.28 11.12
CA THR A 396 -9.65 0.54 10.87
C THR A 396 -8.79 0.41 12.13
N GLU A 397 -9.36 0.61 13.32
CA GLU A 397 -8.65 0.46 14.59
C GLU A 397 -8.19 -0.98 14.85
N ASP A 398 -8.95 -1.98 14.37
CA ASP A 398 -8.60 -3.40 14.49
C ASP A 398 -7.32 -3.76 13.72
N TYR A 399 -6.90 -2.90 12.78
CA TYR A 399 -5.71 -3.07 11.95
C TYR A 399 -4.67 -1.95 12.18
N ASN A 400 -4.91 -1.06 13.14
CA ASN A 400 -4.01 0.03 13.51
C ASN A 400 -2.97 -0.46 14.55
N PHE A 401 -2.19 -1.47 14.16
CA PHE A 401 -1.27 -2.14 15.06
C PHE A 401 -0.21 -1.21 15.64
N LYS A 402 -0.01 -1.34 16.96
CA LYS A 402 1.14 -0.78 17.66
C LYS A 402 2.38 -1.60 17.33
N ARG A 403 3.55 -1.09 17.71
CA ARG A 403 4.86 -1.71 17.41
C ARG A 403 4.92 -3.20 17.71
N GLU A 404 4.52 -3.64 18.90
CA GLU A 404 4.62 -5.04 19.31
C GLU A 404 3.72 -5.98 18.48
N GLU A 405 2.49 -5.53 18.20
CA GLU A 405 1.53 -6.24 17.34
C GLU A 405 2.04 -6.32 15.90
N LEU A 406 2.58 -5.20 15.38
CA LEU A 406 3.18 -5.18 14.07
C LEU A 406 4.42 -6.10 14.00
N ARG A 407 5.28 -6.09 15.02
CA ARG A 407 6.45 -6.98 15.07
C ARG A 407 6.01 -8.44 14.98
N ALA A 408 4.99 -8.81 15.76
CA ALA A 408 4.42 -10.16 15.71
C ALA A 408 3.85 -10.48 14.31
N LEU A 409 3.14 -9.54 13.69
CA LEU A 409 2.67 -9.67 12.31
C LEU A 409 3.82 -9.92 11.34
N VAL A 410 4.85 -9.08 11.35
CA VAL A 410 6.01 -9.18 10.43
C VAL A 410 6.74 -10.50 10.62
N ILE A 411 6.99 -10.93 11.86
CA ILE A 411 7.63 -12.23 12.14
C ILE A 411 6.81 -13.38 11.57
N ARG A 412 5.49 -13.38 11.80
CA ARG A 412 4.59 -14.42 11.28
C ARG A 412 4.60 -14.45 9.75
N VAL A 413 4.47 -13.30 9.10
CA VAL A 413 4.42 -13.20 7.63
C VAL A 413 5.77 -13.58 6.99
N CYS A 414 6.89 -13.22 7.63
CA CYS A 414 8.22 -13.66 7.23
C CYS A 414 8.40 -15.19 7.38
N ALA A 415 7.85 -15.79 8.43
CA ALA A 415 7.93 -17.23 8.65
C ALA A 415 7.22 -18.04 7.55
N GLU A 416 6.17 -17.49 6.91
CA GLU A 416 5.50 -18.13 5.76
C GLU A 416 6.44 -18.43 4.60
N VAL A 417 7.56 -17.70 4.50
CA VAL A 417 8.55 -17.85 3.43
C VAL A 417 9.94 -18.19 3.98
N ASN A 418 9.99 -18.85 5.14
CA ASN A 418 11.22 -19.33 5.80
C ASN A 418 12.21 -18.22 6.21
N VAL A 419 11.73 -16.99 6.42
CA VAL A 419 12.53 -15.89 6.94
C VAL A 419 12.42 -15.85 8.45
N GLY A 420 13.54 -16.08 9.14
CA GLY A 420 13.60 -16.13 10.60
C GLY A 420 13.39 -14.76 11.27
N PRO A 421 13.02 -14.75 12.57
CA PRO A 421 12.72 -13.53 13.32
C PRO A 421 13.92 -12.57 13.45
N ASP A 422 15.15 -13.08 13.33
CA ASP A 422 16.38 -12.29 13.35
C ASP A 422 16.38 -11.19 12.28
N ALA A 423 15.82 -11.44 11.09
CA ALA A 423 15.74 -10.44 10.03
C ALA A 423 14.89 -9.24 10.46
N CYS A 424 13.74 -9.50 11.11
CA CYS A 424 12.88 -8.46 11.68
C CYS A 424 13.64 -7.65 12.74
N MET A 425 14.37 -8.31 13.63
CA MET A 425 15.15 -7.63 14.68
C MET A 425 16.26 -6.73 14.10
N GLN A 426 16.92 -7.16 13.02
CA GLN A 426 17.96 -6.33 12.38
C GLN A 426 17.36 -5.11 11.67
N ILE A 427 16.24 -5.30 10.96
CA ILE A 427 15.50 -4.19 10.34
C ILE A 427 15.06 -3.20 11.41
N GLU A 428 14.52 -3.68 12.52
CA GLU A 428 14.04 -2.82 13.59
C GLU A 428 15.14 -1.94 14.20
N LYS A 429 16.37 -2.45 14.35
CA LYS A 429 17.53 -1.63 14.76
C LYS A 429 17.77 -0.45 13.83
N PHE A 430 17.70 -0.68 12.52
CA PHE A 430 17.84 0.39 11.53
C PHE A 430 16.68 1.39 11.63
N VAL A 431 15.45 0.89 11.71
CA VAL A 431 14.24 1.70 11.83
C VAL A 431 14.27 2.62 13.06
N ASP A 432 14.82 2.13 14.18
CA ASP A 432 14.86 2.91 15.42
C ASP A 432 15.87 4.05 15.41
N ALA A 433 17.00 3.85 14.71
CA ALA A 433 18.10 4.80 14.67
C ALA A 433 18.75 4.86 13.28
N PRO A 434 18.01 5.30 12.24
CA PRO A 434 18.51 5.28 10.86
C PRO A 434 19.70 6.24 10.65
N THR A 435 19.91 7.19 11.56
CA THR A 435 21.05 8.12 11.54
C THR A 435 22.35 7.52 12.08
N THR A 436 22.30 6.43 12.86
CA THR A 436 23.48 5.79 13.47
C THR A 436 23.68 4.35 13.00
N ILE A 437 22.61 3.69 12.54
CA ILE A 437 22.65 2.34 11.99
C ILE A 437 22.65 2.43 10.46
N SER A 438 23.63 1.78 9.82
CA SER A 438 23.73 1.77 8.35
C SER A 438 22.53 1.08 7.70
N LEU A 439 22.13 1.58 6.53
CA LEU A 439 21.17 0.90 5.65
C LEU A 439 21.65 -0.51 5.25
N ASP A 440 22.96 -0.76 5.27
CA ASP A 440 23.54 -2.09 4.99
C ASP A 440 22.95 -3.17 5.88
N VAL A 441 22.55 -2.85 7.12
CA VAL A 441 21.88 -3.81 8.03
C VAL A 441 20.59 -4.36 7.42
N VAL A 442 19.84 -3.51 6.71
CA VAL A 442 18.63 -3.89 5.97
C VAL A 442 19.00 -4.65 4.71
N LEU A 443 19.91 -4.10 3.88
CA LEU A 443 20.33 -4.71 2.62
C LEU A 443 20.90 -6.13 2.82
N ASP A 444 21.62 -6.36 3.91
CA ASP A 444 22.16 -7.67 4.30
C ASP A 444 21.05 -8.70 4.57
N GLN A 445 19.87 -8.29 5.05
CA GLN A 445 18.76 -9.24 5.25
C GLN A 445 18.20 -9.68 3.90
N PHE A 446 17.98 -8.75 2.97
CA PHE A 446 17.61 -9.08 1.59
C PHE A 446 18.68 -9.94 0.92
N ALA A 447 19.97 -9.64 1.17
CA ALA A 447 21.09 -10.38 0.62
C ALA A 447 21.11 -11.86 1.01
N LYS A 448 20.75 -12.19 2.26
CA LYS A 448 20.68 -13.56 2.77
C LYS A 448 19.57 -14.38 2.09
N LEU A 449 18.44 -13.75 1.77
CA LEU A 449 17.31 -14.44 1.12
C LEU A 449 17.65 -14.92 -0.29
N ARG A 450 18.53 -14.20 -1.00
CA ARG A 450 19.02 -14.63 -2.32
C ARG A 450 19.68 -16.00 -2.32
N GLN A 451 20.28 -16.40 -1.20
CA GLN A 451 20.91 -17.71 -1.07
C GLN A 451 19.87 -18.82 -0.91
N GLN A 452 18.65 -18.48 -0.49
CA GLN A 452 17.55 -19.42 -0.25
C GLN A 452 16.65 -19.57 -1.49
N PHE A 453 16.43 -18.50 -2.24
CA PHE A 453 15.62 -18.49 -3.46
C PHE A 453 16.54 -18.45 -4.68
N THR A 454 16.62 -19.55 -5.43
CA THR A 454 17.24 -19.53 -6.76
C THR A 454 16.28 -18.82 -7.72
N LEU A 455 16.41 -17.50 -7.82
CA LEU A 455 15.60 -16.66 -8.71
C LEU A 455 16.06 -16.76 -10.17
#